data_AF-A0A7J6WDE6-F1
#
_entry.id   AF-A0A7J6WDE6-F1
#
_cell.length_a   1.000
_cell.length_b   1.000
_cell.length_c   1.000
_cell.angle_alpha   90.00
_cell.angle_beta   90.00
_cell.angle_gamma   90.00
#
_symmetry.space_group_name_H-M   'P 1'
#
loop_
_entity.id
_entity.type
_entity.pdbx_description
1 polymer ?
#
loop_
_entity_poly.entity_id
_entity_poly.type
_entity_poly.pdbx_seq_one_letter_code
_entity_poly.pdbx_strand_id
1 'polypeptide(L)'
;MLMTSSICRRSCVVGGALIVPSLNYRFLANKHISSTTQLSFLSSRWSSSRSRRNSSSSSSKMESSHPGAAQPLLNPNELIDSVETFIFDCDGVIWKGDSLIDGVPQTLDMLRSKGKRLVFVTNNSTKSRKQYGKKFETLGLTVSEEEIFASSFAAAAYLNSIDFPKDKKVYVVGEDGILKELQLAGIQYLGGPDDGGKNIELKPGYLMEHDESVGAVVVGFDRYFNYYKIQYATLCIRENPGCLFIATNRDAVTHLTDAQEWAG
;
A
#
# COMPACT_ATOMS: atom_id res chain seq x y z
N MET A 1 -12.33 -1.59 4.08
CA MET A 1 -11.43 -1.94 5.21
C MET A 1 -9.98 -1.71 4.76
N LEU A 2 -9.06 -1.34 5.65
CA LEU A 2 -7.75 -0.79 5.25
C LEU A 2 -6.70 -1.87 5.01
N MET A 3 -6.48 -2.22 3.73
CA MET A 3 -5.31 -2.97 3.27
C MET A 3 -4.11 -2.03 3.11
N THR A 4 -3.58 -1.54 4.23
CA THR A 4 -2.44 -0.60 4.21
C THR A 4 -1.31 -1.08 5.09
N SER A 5 -0.08 -0.76 4.69
CA SER A 5 1.13 -0.77 5.52
C SER A 5 1.08 0.21 6.72
N SER A 6 -0.12 0.67 7.13
CA SER A 6 -0.34 1.37 8.40
C SER A 6 0.01 0.51 9.62
N ILE A 7 0.12 -0.82 9.48
CA ILE A 7 0.77 -1.70 10.48
C ILE A 7 2.20 -1.24 10.77
N CYS A 8 2.91 -0.73 9.75
CA CYS A 8 4.26 -0.16 9.87
C CYS A 8 4.27 1.31 10.32
N ARG A 9 3.21 2.09 10.04
CA ARG A 9 3.11 3.52 10.41
C ARG A 9 2.33 3.84 11.71
N ARG A 10 1.67 2.88 12.35
CA ARG A 10 0.86 3.11 13.58
C ARG A 10 1.02 2.09 14.71
N SER A 11 1.76 1.01 14.52
CA SER A 11 2.26 0.21 15.66
C SER A 11 3.47 0.91 16.27
N CYS A 12 3.60 0.87 17.60
CA CYS A 12 4.64 1.62 18.31
C CYS A 12 6.07 1.28 17.85
N VAL A 13 6.91 2.34 17.88
CA VAL A 13 8.39 2.33 17.85
C VAL A 13 8.91 1.12 18.62
N VAL A 14 9.64 0.19 17.97
CA VAL A 14 11.11 0.23 17.85
C VAL A 14 11.67 0.03 16.41
N GLY A 15 10.90 0.18 15.32
CA GLY A 15 11.47 0.48 13.97
C GLY A 15 11.66 -0.68 12.95
N GLY A 16 12.47 -0.53 11.89
CA GLY A 16 12.63 -1.55 10.82
C GLY A 16 14.00 -1.57 10.12
N ALA A 17 14.57 -2.77 9.93
CA ALA A 17 15.99 -3.03 9.64
C ALA A 17 16.33 -3.25 8.15
N LEU A 18 17.52 -2.79 7.72
CA LEU A 18 18.06 -2.89 6.35
C LEU A 18 19.54 -2.38 6.33
N ILE A 19 20.55 -3.13 5.80
CA ILE A 19 22.00 -2.75 5.94
C ILE A 19 22.89 -3.13 4.73
N VAL A 20 23.70 -2.17 4.25
CA VAL A 20 25.06 -2.32 3.62
C VAL A 20 25.81 -0.97 3.59
N PRO A 21 27.11 -0.90 3.22
CA PRO A 21 27.95 0.21 3.62
C PRO A 21 27.98 1.38 2.65
N SER A 22 28.51 2.48 3.18
CA SER A 22 29.06 3.64 2.47
C SER A 22 28.10 4.41 1.55
N LEU A 23 27.06 4.99 2.13
CA LEU A 23 27.04 6.43 2.43
C LEU A 23 25.85 6.75 3.36
N ASN A 24 25.83 7.93 3.98
CA ASN A 24 24.86 8.30 5.01
C ASN A 24 23.40 8.07 4.54
N TYR A 25 22.58 7.29 5.29
CA TYR A 25 21.24 7.68 5.81
C TYR A 25 20.46 6.48 6.47
N ARG A 26 20.43 6.46 7.81
CA ARG A 26 19.23 6.36 8.69
C ARG A 26 18.16 5.21 8.49
N PHE A 27 18.17 4.15 9.32
CA PHE A 27 17.12 3.08 9.49
C PHE A 27 17.05 2.56 10.97
N LEU A 28 16.14 1.63 11.37
CA LEU A 28 15.84 1.22 12.78
C LEU A 28 15.59 -0.32 12.97
N ALA A 29 14.90 -0.85 14.01
CA ALA A 29 14.55 -2.31 14.12
C ALA A 29 13.55 -2.78 15.25
N ASN A 30 12.38 -3.35 14.91
CA ASN A 30 11.39 -3.82 15.92
C ASN A 30 11.57 -5.28 16.37
N LYS A 31 11.20 -5.54 17.64
CA LYS A 31 11.27 -6.86 18.30
C LYS A 31 9.88 -7.48 18.55
N HIS A 32 9.88 -8.81 18.64
CA HIS A 32 8.80 -9.76 19.00
C HIS A 32 7.49 -9.23 19.60
N ILE A 33 6.38 -9.85 19.16
CA ILE A 33 5.14 -10.01 19.95
C ILE A 33 4.73 -11.49 19.94
N SER A 34 4.38 -12.02 21.11
CA SER A 34 3.84 -13.37 21.29
C SER A 34 2.45 -13.35 21.96
N SER A 35 1.59 -14.28 21.53
CA SER A 35 0.41 -14.84 22.25
C SER A 35 -0.68 -13.90 22.81
N THR A 36 -1.87 -14.02 22.20
CA THR A 36 -3.17 -14.24 22.87
C THR A 36 -3.71 -13.22 23.89
N THR A 37 -4.65 -12.36 23.45
CA THR A 37 -5.81 -11.93 24.27
C THR A 37 -7.05 -11.70 23.38
N GLN A 38 -8.23 -12.11 23.84
CA GLN A 38 -9.52 -11.79 23.17
C GLN A 38 -9.83 -10.29 23.28
N LEU A 39 -10.44 -9.72 22.23
CA LEU A 39 -10.93 -8.33 22.23
C LEU A 39 -12.46 -8.30 22.21
N SER A 40 -13.05 -7.83 23.31
CA SER A 40 -14.47 -7.49 23.39
C SER A 40 -14.75 -6.12 22.76
N PHE A 41 -15.80 -6.03 21.96
CA PHE A 41 -16.22 -4.77 21.33
C PHE A 41 -17.07 -3.92 22.27
N LEU A 42 -16.64 -2.68 22.52
CA LEU A 42 -17.48 -1.62 23.08
C LEU A 42 -17.86 -0.64 21.97
N SER A 43 -19.15 -0.53 21.67
CA SER A 43 -19.67 0.44 20.71
C SER A 43 -19.90 1.79 21.38
N SER A 44 -19.29 2.86 20.85
CA SER A 44 -19.59 4.24 21.24
C SER A 44 -20.45 4.92 20.17
N ARG A 45 -21.60 5.44 20.61
CA ARG A 45 -22.69 5.95 19.77
C ARG A 45 -22.46 7.44 19.49
N TRP A 46 -22.35 7.84 18.22
CA TRP A 46 -22.15 9.23 17.85
C TRP A 46 -23.42 10.05 18.10
N SER A 47 -23.32 11.10 18.92
CA SER A 47 -24.41 12.02 19.23
C SER A 47 -24.07 13.43 18.75
N SER A 48 -24.92 14.02 17.92
CA SER A 48 -24.67 15.32 17.30
C SER A 48 -25.32 16.46 18.07
N SER A 49 -24.52 17.44 18.51
CA SER A 49 -25.03 18.71 19.06
C SER A 49 -24.25 19.91 18.53
N ARG A 50 -24.94 20.81 17.81
CA ARG A 50 -24.41 22.13 17.41
C ARG A 50 -24.36 23.08 18.62
N SER A 51 -23.28 23.83 18.78
CA SER A 51 -23.34 25.14 19.46
C SER A 51 -22.34 26.13 18.84
N ARG A 52 -22.49 27.41 19.20
CA ARG A 52 -22.02 28.58 18.44
C ARG A 52 -20.53 28.88 18.62
N ARG A 53 -19.94 29.55 17.61
CA ARG A 53 -18.63 30.22 17.71
C ARG A 53 -18.67 31.33 18.76
N ASN A 54 -17.58 31.50 19.50
CA ASN A 54 -17.14 32.80 20.00
C ASN A 54 -15.61 32.85 20.00
N SER A 55 -15.04 34.01 19.71
CA SER A 55 -13.61 34.18 19.43
C SER A 55 -12.89 34.90 20.58
N SER A 56 -11.87 34.27 21.16
CA SER A 56 -10.63 34.92 21.65
C SER A 56 -9.76 33.93 22.43
N SER A 57 -8.47 33.84 22.08
CA SER A 57 -7.32 33.80 23.00
C SER A 57 -6.04 33.29 22.30
N SER A 58 -4.94 34.03 22.52
CA SER A 58 -3.53 33.59 22.52
C SER A 58 -3.13 32.35 21.70
N SER A 59 -2.45 32.59 20.57
CA SER A 59 -1.64 31.57 19.90
C SER A 59 -0.40 31.22 20.74
N SER A 60 -0.51 30.21 21.61
CA SER A 60 0.66 29.43 22.01
C SER A 60 1.15 28.68 20.77
N LYS A 61 2.37 28.99 20.30
CA LYS A 61 3.01 28.18 19.26
C LYS A 61 3.30 26.80 19.84
N MET A 62 2.47 25.82 19.52
CA MET A 62 2.87 24.42 19.58
C MET A 62 4.00 24.25 18.57
N GLU A 63 5.21 24.00 19.06
CA GLU A 63 6.32 23.59 18.20
C GLU A 63 5.94 22.27 17.55
N SER A 64 5.80 22.29 16.22
CA SER A 64 5.58 21.09 15.44
C SER A 64 6.84 20.25 15.47
N SER A 65 6.85 19.21 16.32
CA SER A 65 7.89 18.19 16.34
C SER A 65 8.06 17.65 14.92
N HIS A 66 9.15 18.04 14.26
CA HIS A 66 9.49 17.52 12.94
C HIS A 66 9.66 15.99 13.06
N PRO A 67 9.24 15.19 12.07
CA PRO A 67 9.50 13.75 12.11
C PRO A 67 11.00 13.56 12.20
N GLY A 68 11.45 13.08 13.37
CA GLY A 68 12.87 12.96 13.66
C GLY A 68 13.51 12.01 12.66
N ALA A 69 14.45 12.53 11.86
CA ALA A 69 15.20 11.72 10.92
C ALA A 69 15.81 10.51 11.67
N ALA A 70 15.66 9.28 11.15
CA ALA A 70 16.08 8.05 11.87
C ALA A 70 17.58 8.08 12.24
N GLN A 71 18.05 7.39 13.26
CA GLN A 71 19.44 7.56 13.70
C GLN A 71 20.42 6.66 12.92
N PRO A 72 21.71 7.02 12.77
CA PRO A 72 22.72 6.10 12.26
C PRO A 72 22.83 4.86 13.14
N LEU A 73 22.96 3.68 12.52
CA LEU A 73 23.16 2.43 13.25
C LEU A 73 24.59 2.39 13.82
N LEU A 74 24.70 2.47 15.15
CA LEU A 74 25.99 2.44 15.86
C LEU A 74 26.65 1.06 15.80
N ASN A 75 25.86 -0.02 15.74
CA ASN A 75 26.35 -1.39 15.63
C ASN A 75 25.50 -2.21 14.63
N PRO A 76 25.83 -2.19 13.33
CA PRO A 76 25.05 -2.90 12.31
C PRO A 76 25.06 -4.44 12.49
N ASN A 77 26.16 -5.02 13.00
CA ASN A 77 26.27 -6.47 13.17
C ASN A 77 25.31 -7.00 14.23
N GLU A 78 25.23 -6.35 15.39
CA GLU A 78 24.28 -6.71 16.45
C GLU A 78 22.84 -6.68 15.95
N LEU A 79 22.48 -5.71 15.12
CA LEU A 79 21.17 -5.69 14.48
C LEU A 79 20.97 -6.92 13.58
N ILE A 80 21.88 -7.17 12.64
CA ILE A 80 21.77 -8.31 11.72
C ILE A 80 21.65 -9.63 12.49
N ASP A 81 22.46 -9.82 13.51
CA ASP A 81 22.51 -11.05 14.27
C ASP A 81 21.25 -11.22 15.15
N SER A 82 20.63 -10.11 15.61
CA SER A 82 19.40 -10.12 16.42
C SER A 82 18.09 -10.42 15.69
N VAL A 83 18.08 -10.47 14.35
CA VAL A 83 16.86 -10.72 13.55
C VAL A 83 17.03 -11.86 12.54
N GLU A 84 15.96 -12.59 12.26
CA GLU A 84 15.94 -13.65 11.23
C GLU A 84 15.52 -13.15 9.84
N THR A 85 14.80 -12.03 9.78
CA THR A 85 14.08 -11.61 8.58
C THR A 85 14.11 -10.10 8.44
N PHE A 86 14.41 -9.65 7.23
CA PHE A 86 14.44 -8.25 6.84
C PHE A 86 13.26 -7.96 5.92
N ILE A 87 12.53 -6.88 6.19
CA ILE A 87 11.38 -6.45 5.40
C ILE A 87 11.74 -5.10 4.79
N PHE A 88 11.85 -5.08 3.47
CA PHE A 88 12.32 -3.97 2.66
C PHE A 88 11.09 -3.23 2.12
N ASP A 89 11.08 -1.91 2.23
CA ASP A 89 10.31 -1.10 1.27
C ASP A 89 11.04 -1.14 -0.08
N CYS A 90 10.36 -0.75 -1.16
CA CYS A 90 10.87 -0.85 -2.53
C CYS A 90 11.21 0.51 -3.14
N ASP A 91 10.20 1.36 -3.28
CA ASP A 91 10.29 2.63 -3.99
C ASP A 91 10.98 3.67 -3.08
N GLY A 92 12.21 4.07 -3.44
CA GLY A 92 13.07 4.91 -2.61
C GLY A 92 14.03 4.14 -1.69
N VAL A 93 14.01 2.81 -1.70
CA VAL A 93 14.86 1.95 -0.84
C VAL A 93 15.64 0.89 -1.63
N ILE A 94 14.99 0.17 -2.55
CA ILE A 94 15.66 -0.72 -3.51
C ILE A 94 16.01 0.05 -4.79
N TRP A 95 15.09 0.88 -5.28
CA TRP A 95 15.21 1.60 -6.54
C TRP A 95 14.65 3.02 -6.49
N LYS A 96 15.11 3.86 -7.42
CA LYS A 96 14.48 5.13 -7.79
C LYS A 96 14.11 5.07 -9.27
N GLY A 97 12.81 5.09 -9.57
CA GLY A 97 12.33 4.78 -10.92
C GLY A 97 12.81 3.38 -11.33
N ASP A 98 13.54 3.28 -12.44
CA ASP A 98 14.08 2.03 -12.98
C ASP A 98 15.61 1.89 -12.79
N SER A 99 16.18 2.61 -11.83
CA SER A 99 17.58 2.48 -11.39
C SER A 99 17.64 1.96 -9.96
N LEU A 100 18.58 1.05 -9.66
CA LEU A 100 18.87 0.66 -8.28
C LEU A 100 19.47 1.81 -7.47
N ILE A 101 19.29 1.75 -6.15
CA ILE A 101 20.04 2.59 -5.21
C ILE A 101 21.41 1.96 -4.95
N ASP A 102 22.43 2.79 -4.82
CA ASP A 102 23.81 2.35 -4.61
C ASP A 102 23.94 1.45 -3.37
N GLY A 103 24.73 0.38 -3.50
CA GLY A 103 24.89 -0.64 -2.47
C GLY A 103 23.78 -1.70 -2.42
N VAL A 104 22.61 -1.48 -3.03
CA VAL A 104 21.46 -2.39 -2.88
C VAL A 104 21.78 -3.87 -3.20
N PRO A 105 22.41 -4.25 -4.33
CA PRO A 105 22.77 -5.65 -4.60
C PRO A 105 23.62 -6.26 -3.48
N GLN A 106 24.65 -5.53 -3.04
CA GLN A 106 25.53 -5.94 -1.96
C GLN A 106 24.74 -6.16 -0.65
N THR A 107 23.62 -5.45 -0.41
CA THR A 107 22.72 -5.69 0.74
C THR A 107 22.28 -7.13 0.78
N LEU A 108 21.68 -7.53 -0.32
CA LEU A 108 20.79 -8.66 -0.37
C LEU A 108 21.64 -9.93 -0.34
N ASP A 109 22.79 -9.90 -1.04
CA ASP A 109 23.80 -10.94 -1.01
C ASP A 109 24.44 -11.08 0.38
N MET A 110 24.82 -9.97 1.03
CA MET A 110 25.42 -10.00 2.38
C MET A 110 24.44 -10.55 3.42
N LEU A 111 23.16 -10.11 3.39
CA LEU A 111 22.14 -10.62 4.30
C LEU A 111 21.77 -12.08 4.01
N ARG A 112 21.64 -12.47 2.73
CA ARG A 112 21.40 -13.88 2.33
C ARG A 112 22.55 -14.79 2.72
N SER A 113 23.81 -14.36 2.57
CA SER A 113 24.99 -15.14 3.01
C SER A 113 25.02 -15.36 4.52
N LYS A 114 24.41 -14.47 5.31
CA LYS A 114 24.17 -14.60 6.75
C LYS A 114 22.88 -15.37 7.09
N GLY A 115 22.27 -16.06 6.12
CA GLY A 115 21.07 -16.88 6.30
C GLY A 115 19.79 -16.10 6.59
N LYS A 116 19.74 -14.79 6.29
CA LYS A 116 18.56 -13.95 6.57
C LYS A 116 17.51 -14.10 5.48
N ARG A 117 16.25 -14.24 5.86
CA ARG A 117 15.10 -14.18 4.93
C ARG A 117 14.84 -12.73 4.54
N LEU A 118 14.56 -12.47 3.26
CA LEU A 118 14.24 -11.14 2.75
C LEU A 118 12.77 -11.12 2.29
N VAL A 119 12.07 -10.00 2.51
CA VAL A 119 10.71 -9.77 1.99
C VAL A 119 10.62 -8.34 1.48
N PHE A 120 10.12 -8.16 0.26
CA PHE A 120 10.03 -6.88 -0.42
C PHE A 120 8.57 -6.42 -0.47
N VAL A 121 8.26 -5.35 0.26
CA VAL A 121 6.91 -4.77 0.39
C VAL A 121 6.84 -3.50 -0.44
N THR A 122 5.75 -3.32 -1.19
CA THR A 122 5.47 -2.04 -1.87
C THR A 122 4.01 -1.65 -1.78
N ASN A 123 3.76 -0.37 -1.51
CA ASN A 123 2.43 0.23 -1.57
C ASN A 123 1.93 0.43 -3.01
N ASN A 124 2.80 0.29 -4.02
CA ASN A 124 2.48 0.50 -5.42
C ASN A 124 1.73 -0.72 -6.02
N SER A 125 0.49 -0.49 -6.43
CA SER A 125 -0.40 -1.54 -6.97
C SER A 125 -0.39 -1.64 -8.50
N THR A 126 0.48 -0.91 -9.21
CA THR A 126 0.49 -0.91 -10.69
C THR A 126 0.92 -2.24 -11.32
N LYS A 127 1.63 -3.07 -10.54
CA LYS A 127 2.21 -4.35 -10.98
C LYS A 127 1.78 -5.47 -10.03
N SER A 128 1.61 -6.66 -10.57
CA SER A 128 1.50 -7.91 -9.79
C SER A 128 2.87 -8.34 -9.28
N ARG A 129 2.93 -9.30 -8.36
CA ARG A 129 4.18 -9.90 -7.85
C ARG A 129 5.04 -10.44 -9.00
N LYS A 130 4.43 -11.13 -9.96
CA LYS A 130 5.09 -11.58 -11.19
C LYS A 130 5.70 -10.46 -12.03
N GLN A 131 5.04 -9.31 -12.11
CA GLN A 131 5.58 -8.13 -12.80
C GLN A 131 6.68 -7.44 -12.00
N TYR A 132 6.62 -7.48 -10.67
CA TYR A 132 7.72 -7.03 -9.81
C TYR A 132 8.93 -7.98 -9.87
N GLY A 133 8.74 -9.30 -9.91
CA GLY A 133 9.81 -10.28 -10.13
C GLY A 133 10.60 -9.98 -11.40
N LYS A 134 9.90 -9.70 -12.51
CA LYS A 134 10.53 -9.22 -13.75
C LYS A 134 11.26 -7.88 -13.60
N LYS A 135 10.78 -6.97 -12.75
CA LYS A 135 11.49 -5.71 -12.45
C LYS A 135 12.78 -5.98 -11.67
N PHE A 136 12.73 -6.81 -10.62
CA PHE A 136 13.92 -7.25 -9.89
C PHE A 136 14.94 -7.90 -10.83
N GLU A 137 14.51 -8.84 -11.69
CA GLU A 137 15.33 -9.49 -12.70
C GLU A 137 15.98 -8.48 -13.67
N THR A 138 15.21 -7.51 -14.18
CA THR A 138 15.72 -6.43 -15.06
C THR A 138 16.76 -5.55 -14.36
N LEU A 139 16.65 -5.38 -13.04
CA LEU A 139 17.60 -4.67 -12.20
C LEU A 139 18.80 -5.54 -11.77
N GLY A 140 18.90 -6.79 -12.23
CA GLY A 140 19.98 -7.71 -11.87
C GLY A 140 19.85 -8.35 -10.49
N LEU A 141 18.65 -8.32 -9.89
CA LEU A 141 18.36 -8.91 -8.58
C LEU A 141 17.53 -10.19 -8.72
N THR A 142 18.04 -11.31 -8.21
CA THR A 142 17.27 -12.56 -8.11
C THR A 142 16.32 -12.49 -6.92
N VAL A 143 15.02 -12.35 -7.17
CA VAL A 143 13.95 -12.32 -6.15
C VAL A 143 12.79 -13.19 -6.61
N SER A 144 12.31 -14.09 -5.74
CA SER A 144 11.19 -14.99 -6.03
C SER A 144 9.83 -14.28 -5.85
N GLU A 145 8.76 -14.80 -6.45
CA GLU A 145 7.42 -14.18 -6.32
C GLU A 145 6.88 -14.25 -4.88
N GLU A 146 7.34 -15.21 -4.09
CA GLU A 146 7.03 -15.43 -2.67
C GLU A 146 7.72 -14.43 -1.74
N GLU A 147 8.88 -13.87 -2.15
CA GLU A 147 9.55 -12.79 -1.43
C GLU A 147 8.85 -11.44 -1.61
N ILE A 148 7.86 -11.32 -2.52
CA ILE A 148 7.24 -10.03 -2.91
C ILE A 148 5.82 -9.87 -2.33
N PHE A 149 5.61 -8.79 -1.58
CA PHE A 149 4.32 -8.41 -1.00
C PHE A 149 3.88 -7.02 -1.52
N ALA A 150 3.33 -6.99 -2.73
CA ALA A 150 2.76 -5.78 -3.32
C ALA A 150 1.33 -5.52 -2.82
N SER A 151 0.92 -4.25 -2.76
CA SER A 151 -0.44 -3.87 -2.35
C SER A 151 -1.56 -4.35 -3.29
N SER A 152 -1.22 -4.61 -4.56
CA SER A 152 -2.07 -5.31 -5.53
C SER A 152 -2.40 -6.73 -5.05
N PHE A 153 -1.40 -7.50 -4.64
CA PHE A 153 -1.57 -8.82 -4.04
C PHE A 153 -2.32 -8.74 -2.72
N ALA A 154 -1.98 -7.77 -1.85
CA ALA A 154 -2.63 -7.58 -0.56
C ALA A 154 -4.15 -7.38 -0.69
N ALA A 155 -4.62 -6.64 -1.70
CA ALA A 155 -6.04 -6.45 -1.98
C ALA A 155 -6.76 -7.76 -2.40
N ALA A 156 -6.13 -8.58 -3.24
CA ALA A 156 -6.68 -9.89 -3.64
C ALA A 156 -6.66 -10.90 -2.47
N ALA A 157 -5.57 -10.94 -1.70
CA ALA A 157 -5.44 -11.75 -0.50
C ALA A 157 -6.48 -11.36 0.57
N TYR A 158 -6.77 -10.05 0.71
CA TYR A 158 -7.83 -9.57 1.60
C TYR A 158 -9.20 -10.12 1.24
N LEU A 159 -9.58 -10.01 -0.03
CA LEU A 159 -10.87 -10.49 -0.52
C LEU A 159 -11.02 -12.00 -0.30
N ASN A 160 -9.96 -12.78 -0.54
CA ASN A 160 -9.96 -14.20 -0.17
C ASN A 160 -10.06 -14.42 1.36
N SER A 161 -9.40 -13.61 2.19
CA SER A 161 -9.42 -13.76 3.66
C SER A 161 -10.76 -13.45 4.33
N ILE A 162 -11.70 -12.83 3.60
CA ILE A 162 -13.06 -12.53 4.06
C ILE A 162 -14.13 -13.36 3.33
N ASP A 163 -13.73 -14.45 2.65
CA ASP A 163 -14.60 -15.32 1.86
C ASP A 163 -15.45 -14.55 0.83
N PHE A 164 -14.83 -13.63 0.07
CA PHE A 164 -15.53 -12.79 -0.90
C PHE A 164 -16.39 -13.64 -1.87
N PRO A 165 -17.69 -13.35 -2.02
CA PRO A 165 -18.61 -14.25 -2.73
C PRO A 165 -18.21 -14.50 -4.19
N LYS A 166 -18.26 -15.76 -4.62
CA LYS A 166 -17.79 -16.19 -5.95
C LYS A 166 -18.71 -15.76 -7.10
N ASP A 167 -19.95 -15.37 -6.80
CA ASP A 167 -20.91 -14.75 -7.71
C ASP A 167 -20.74 -13.21 -7.83
N LYS A 168 -19.90 -12.61 -6.99
CA LYS A 168 -19.65 -11.16 -6.97
C LYS A 168 -18.37 -10.79 -7.70
N LYS A 169 -18.37 -9.57 -8.25
CA LYS A 169 -17.27 -8.98 -9.00
C LYS A 169 -16.62 -7.84 -8.21
N VAL A 170 -15.38 -7.54 -8.57
CA VAL A 170 -14.64 -6.36 -8.11
C VAL A 170 -14.58 -5.32 -9.23
N TYR A 171 -15.04 -4.10 -8.97
CA TYR A 171 -14.73 -2.98 -9.84
C TYR A 171 -13.38 -2.37 -9.46
N VAL A 172 -12.48 -2.21 -10.43
CA VAL A 172 -11.13 -1.69 -10.17
C VAL A 172 -10.97 -0.27 -10.73
N VAL A 173 -10.59 0.65 -9.84
CA VAL A 173 -10.05 1.96 -10.20
C VAL A 173 -8.54 1.90 -9.94
N GLY A 174 -7.77 1.59 -10.98
CA GLY A 174 -6.38 1.14 -10.82
C GLY A 174 -5.84 0.47 -12.07
N GLU A 175 -4.62 -0.05 -11.97
CA GLU A 175 -3.91 -0.65 -13.09
C GLU A 175 -3.83 -2.18 -13.05
N ASP A 176 -3.39 -2.74 -14.19
CA ASP A 176 -3.22 -4.16 -14.53
C ASP A 176 -2.63 -5.05 -13.42
N GLY A 177 -1.76 -4.52 -12.55
CA GLY A 177 -1.25 -5.25 -11.40
C GLY A 177 -2.32 -5.77 -10.44
N ILE A 178 -3.38 -4.98 -10.19
CA ILE A 178 -4.52 -5.39 -9.36
C ILE A 178 -5.33 -6.47 -10.09
N LEU A 179 -5.61 -6.26 -11.38
CA LEU A 179 -6.41 -7.16 -12.21
C LEU A 179 -5.78 -8.57 -12.25
N LYS A 180 -4.45 -8.64 -12.41
CA LYS A 180 -3.71 -9.91 -12.42
C LYS A 180 -3.72 -10.65 -11.09
N GLU A 181 -3.59 -9.95 -9.96
CA GLU A 181 -3.68 -10.61 -8.65
C GLU A 181 -5.10 -11.07 -8.33
N LEU A 182 -6.14 -10.32 -8.74
CA LEU A 182 -7.53 -10.78 -8.68
C LEU A 182 -7.77 -12.02 -9.56
N GLN A 183 -7.22 -12.03 -10.78
CA GLN A 183 -7.30 -13.18 -11.69
C GLN A 183 -6.65 -14.43 -11.07
N LEU A 184 -5.44 -14.30 -10.51
CA LEU A 184 -4.72 -15.38 -9.82
C LEU A 184 -5.46 -15.87 -8.57
N ALA A 185 -6.18 -14.98 -7.89
CA ALA A 185 -7.05 -15.32 -6.76
C ALA A 185 -8.39 -15.99 -7.16
N GLY A 186 -8.69 -16.09 -8.46
CA GLY A 186 -9.97 -16.60 -8.96
C GLY A 186 -11.14 -15.67 -8.63
N ILE A 187 -10.90 -14.37 -8.58
CA ILE A 187 -11.91 -13.33 -8.29
C ILE A 187 -12.26 -12.63 -9.60
N GLN A 188 -13.56 -12.56 -9.91
CA GLN A 188 -14.05 -11.84 -11.09
C GLN A 188 -13.89 -10.33 -10.91
N TYR A 189 -13.54 -9.63 -11.98
CA TYR A 189 -13.35 -8.17 -11.96
C TYR A 189 -13.81 -7.50 -13.25
N LEU A 190 -13.95 -6.17 -13.19
CA LEU A 190 -14.11 -5.27 -14.34
C LEU A 190 -13.51 -3.89 -14.03
N GLY A 191 -13.41 -3.02 -15.04
CA GLY A 191 -12.77 -1.71 -14.94
C GLY A 191 -11.28 -1.77 -15.26
N GLY A 192 -10.46 -1.03 -14.52
CA GLY A 192 -9.02 -0.94 -14.74
C GLY A 192 -8.64 -0.05 -15.94
N PRO A 193 -7.51 -0.32 -16.63
CA PRO A 193 -7.06 0.49 -17.77
C PRO A 193 -8.07 0.62 -18.92
N ASP A 194 -8.87 -0.42 -19.19
CA ASP A 194 -9.83 -0.48 -20.31
C ASP A 194 -10.93 0.60 -20.20
N ASP A 195 -11.28 1.01 -18.98
CA ASP A 195 -12.21 2.12 -18.74
C ASP A 195 -11.57 3.51 -18.95
N GLY A 196 -10.27 3.58 -19.25
CA GLY A 196 -9.47 4.81 -19.31
C GLY A 196 -9.94 5.84 -20.35
N GLY A 197 -10.45 5.36 -21.50
CA GLY A 197 -10.98 6.22 -22.56
C GLY A 197 -12.45 6.61 -22.41
N LYS A 198 -13.14 6.12 -21.37
CA LYS A 198 -14.58 6.34 -21.18
C LYS A 198 -14.87 7.73 -20.60
N ASN A 199 -15.96 8.33 -21.10
CA ASN A 199 -16.46 9.63 -20.67
C ASN A 199 -17.85 9.49 -20.02
N ILE A 200 -18.26 10.50 -19.26
CA ILE A 200 -19.58 10.56 -18.63
C ILE A 200 -20.53 11.46 -19.42
N GLU A 201 -21.80 11.06 -19.52
CA GLU A 201 -22.87 11.91 -20.02
C GLU A 201 -23.61 12.58 -18.86
N LEU A 202 -23.43 13.90 -18.72
CA LEU A 202 -24.10 14.71 -17.70
C LEU A 202 -25.28 15.47 -18.30
N LYS A 203 -26.39 14.75 -18.56
CA LYS A 203 -27.66 15.33 -19.02
C LYS A 203 -28.82 14.94 -18.09
N PRO A 204 -29.81 15.81 -17.85
CA PRO A 204 -30.97 15.48 -17.01
C PRO A 204 -31.68 14.20 -17.47
N GLY A 205 -32.02 13.32 -16.53
CA GLY A 205 -32.69 12.05 -16.81
C GLY A 205 -31.79 10.94 -17.34
N TYR A 206 -30.49 11.17 -17.54
CA TYR A 206 -29.55 10.09 -17.87
C TYR A 206 -29.14 9.33 -16.61
N LEU A 207 -29.41 8.03 -16.60
CA LEU A 207 -28.89 7.09 -15.61
C LEU A 207 -27.67 6.38 -16.21
N MET A 208 -26.56 6.40 -15.48
CA MET A 208 -25.41 5.55 -15.80
C MET A 208 -25.67 4.17 -15.22
N GLU A 209 -25.75 3.14 -16.08
CA GLU A 209 -25.87 1.76 -15.63
C GLU A 209 -24.54 1.26 -15.03
N HIS A 210 -24.65 0.52 -13.92
CA HIS A 210 -23.55 -0.20 -13.29
C HIS A 210 -23.96 -1.65 -13.00
N ASP A 211 -22.97 -2.52 -12.77
CA ASP A 211 -23.20 -3.94 -12.58
C ASP A 211 -23.56 -4.25 -11.11
N GLU A 212 -24.80 -4.69 -10.87
CA GLU A 212 -25.34 -5.06 -9.54
C GLU A 212 -24.62 -6.27 -8.90
N SER A 213 -23.84 -7.03 -9.68
CA SER A 213 -22.96 -8.08 -9.16
C SER A 213 -21.64 -7.54 -8.58
N VAL A 214 -21.34 -6.24 -8.69
CA VAL A 214 -20.16 -5.66 -8.03
C VAL A 214 -20.34 -5.64 -6.50
N GLY A 215 -19.60 -6.51 -5.81
CA GLY A 215 -19.57 -6.62 -4.35
C GLY A 215 -18.41 -5.87 -3.69
N ALA A 216 -17.45 -5.37 -4.48
CA ALA A 216 -16.37 -4.53 -3.96
C ALA A 216 -15.83 -3.56 -5.02
N VAL A 217 -15.38 -2.40 -4.56
CA VAL A 217 -14.53 -1.47 -5.32
C VAL A 217 -13.13 -1.49 -4.72
N VAL A 218 -12.14 -1.79 -5.56
CA VAL A 218 -10.71 -1.68 -5.21
C VAL A 218 -10.13 -0.46 -5.90
N VAL A 219 -9.54 0.45 -5.12
CA VAL A 219 -8.89 1.67 -5.60
C VAL A 219 -7.40 1.63 -5.33
N GLY A 220 -6.59 1.88 -6.37
CA GLY A 220 -5.16 2.08 -6.28
C GLY A 220 -4.70 3.24 -7.17
N PHE A 221 -3.40 3.32 -7.42
CA PHE A 221 -2.88 4.29 -8.38
C PHE A 221 -3.31 3.91 -9.82
N ASP A 222 -3.76 4.90 -10.59
CA ASP A 222 -4.36 4.75 -11.91
C ASP A 222 -3.92 5.90 -12.84
N ARG A 223 -3.05 5.64 -13.81
CA ARG A 223 -2.68 6.62 -14.85
C ARG A 223 -3.79 6.91 -15.86
N TYR A 224 -4.84 6.10 -15.86
CA TYR A 224 -6.01 6.20 -16.73
C TYR A 224 -7.24 6.67 -15.95
N PHE A 225 -7.04 7.40 -14.86
CA PHE A 225 -8.10 7.89 -13.98
C PHE A 225 -8.98 8.93 -14.69
N ASN A 226 -10.30 8.76 -14.61
CA ASN A 226 -11.27 9.66 -15.22
C ASN A 226 -12.58 9.71 -14.41
N TYR A 227 -13.47 10.63 -14.76
CA TYR A 227 -14.75 10.78 -14.06
C TYR A 227 -15.72 9.58 -14.25
N TYR A 228 -15.61 8.82 -15.35
CA TYR A 228 -16.41 7.61 -15.55
C TYR A 228 -16.14 6.59 -14.45
N LYS A 229 -14.85 6.33 -14.16
CA LYS A 229 -14.42 5.41 -13.10
C LYS A 229 -14.92 5.86 -11.73
N ILE A 230 -14.84 7.16 -11.41
CA ILE A 230 -15.33 7.70 -10.13
C ILE A 230 -16.85 7.50 -10.01
N GLN A 231 -17.61 7.82 -11.06
CA GLN A 231 -19.06 7.71 -11.06
C GLN A 231 -19.49 6.24 -10.93
N TYR A 232 -18.93 5.35 -11.74
CA TYR A 232 -19.21 3.90 -11.70
C TYR A 232 -18.90 3.30 -10.32
N ALA A 233 -17.72 3.60 -9.77
CA ALA A 233 -17.34 3.18 -8.42
C ALA A 233 -18.30 3.72 -7.35
N THR A 234 -18.72 4.97 -7.46
CA THR A 234 -19.65 5.61 -6.52
C THR A 234 -21.03 4.97 -6.56
N LEU A 235 -21.54 4.64 -7.75
CA LEU A 235 -22.80 3.90 -7.91
C LEU A 235 -22.71 2.52 -7.28
N CYS A 236 -21.66 1.75 -7.60
CA CYS A 236 -21.43 0.43 -6.98
C CYS A 236 -21.43 0.49 -5.45
N ILE A 237 -20.72 1.44 -4.84
CA ILE A 237 -20.62 1.59 -3.38
C ILE A 237 -21.95 2.02 -2.74
N ARG A 238 -22.73 2.85 -3.43
CA ARG A 238 -23.95 3.47 -2.86
C ARG A 238 -25.22 2.64 -3.10
N GLU A 239 -25.27 1.90 -4.21
CA GLU A 239 -26.50 1.29 -4.72
C GLU A 239 -26.47 -0.24 -4.63
N ASN A 240 -25.29 -0.88 -4.69
CA ASN A 240 -25.19 -2.32 -4.47
C ASN A 240 -25.09 -2.62 -2.95
N PRO A 241 -26.05 -3.35 -2.34
CA PRO A 241 -26.04 -3.60 -0.91
C PRO A 241 -24.78 -4.36 -0.45
N GLY A 242 -24.10 -3.83 0.57
CA GLY A 242 -22.90 -4.44 1.14
C GLY A 242 -21.62 -4.26 0.33
N CYS A 243 -21.63 -3.46 -0.73
CA CYS A 243 -20.45 -3.23 -1.57
C CYS A 243 -19.27 -2.65 -0.77
N LEU A 244 -18.13 -3.34 -0.78
CA LEU A 244 -16.96 -2.98 0.00
C LEU A 244 -16.13 -1.90 -0.68
N PHE A 245 -15.61 -0.95 0.10
CA PHE A 245 -14.54 -0.05 -0.35
C PHE A 245 -13.17 -0.48 0.20
N ILE A 246 -12.22 -0.70 -0.72
CA ILE A 246 -10.85 -1.13 -0.44
C ILE A 246 -9.90 -0.18 -1.16
N ALA A 247 -8.93 0.37 -0.43
CA ALA A 247 -7.83 1.14 -1.02
C ALA A 247 -6.52 0.34 -0.85
N THR A 248 -5.70 0.22 -1.90
CA THR A 248 -4.44 -0.52 -1.88
C THR A 248 -3.35 0.20 -1.08
N ASN A 249 -3.39 1.53 -1.03
CA ASN A 249 -2.58 2.34 -0.12
C ASN A 249 -3.32 3.65 0.23
N ARG A 250 -2.64 4.54 0.95
CA ARG A 250 -3.14 5.90 1.29
C ARG A 250 -2.05 6.97 1.14
N ASP A 251 -1.07 6.72 0.29
CA ASP A 251 0.03 7.64 0.10
C ASP A 251 -0.46 8.86 -0.69
N ALA A 252 -0.24 10.05 -0.13
CA ALA A 252 -0.75 11.31 -0.69
C ALA A 252 0.08 11.81 -1.89
N VAL A 253 1.26 11.23 -2.09
CA VAL A 253 2.22 11.57 -3.14
C VAL A 253 2.79 10.29 -3.74
N THR A 254 3.20 10.36 -5.00
CA THR A 254 3.90 9.29 -5.71
C THR A 254 4.90 9.93 -6.67
N HIS A 255 6.07 9.32 -6.83
CA HIS A 255 7.13 9.83 -7.69
C HIS A 255 6.98 9.21 -9.08
N LEU A 256 6.52 10.01 -10.04
CA LEU A 256 6.20 9.53 -11.39
C LEU A 256 7.35 9.73 -12.36
N THR A 257 8.30 10.60 -12.03
CA THR A 257 9.55 10.80 -12.76
C THR A 257 10.73 10.90 -11.78
N ASP A 258 11.92 10.61 -12.30
CA ASP A 258 13.21 10.80 -11.64
C ASP A 258 13.53 12.26 -11.32
N ALA A 259 12.99 13.20 -12.11
CA ALA A 259 13.15 14.64 -11.93
C ALA A 259 12.35 15.25 -10.75
N GLN A 260 11.56 14.46 -10.02
CA GLN A 260 10.81 14.91 -8.84
C GLN A 260 11.55 14.54 -7.56
N GLU A 261 11.59 15.46 -6.58
CA GLU A 261 12.15 15.15 -5.25
C GLU A 261 11.40 13.98 -4.62
N TRP A 262 12.16 13.03 -4.08
CA TRP A 262 11.62 11.87 -3.37
C TRP A 262 11.15 12.28 -1.98
N ALA A 263 9.99 11.76 -1.55
CA ALA A 263 9.44 12.00 -0.22
C ALA A 263 10.12 11.10 0.83
N GLY A 264 11.41 11.36 1.07
CA GLY A 264 12.28 10.62 2.01
C GLY A 264 13.58 11.37 2.28
#